data_AF-A0A538CMW6-F1
#
_entry.id   AF-A0A538CMW6-F1
#
_cell.length_a   1.000
_cell.length_b   1.000
_cell.length_c   1.000
_cell.angle_alpha   90.00
_cell.angle_beta   90.00
_cell.angle_gamma   90.00
#
_symmetry.space_group_name_H-M   'P 1'
#
loop_
_entity.id
_entity.type
_entity.pdbx_description
1 polymer ?
#
loop_
_entity_poly.entity_id
_entity_poly.type
_entity_poly.pdbx_seq_one_letter_code
_entity_poly.pdbx_strand_id
1 'polypeptide(L)'
;MGIEAAIESALADAGIDASVDAQLDEVVALEIGADGVASVASWTALVERLRALQPATAVAPAPRGERPAADETAEDDATPPAGDGLPPGRDADAQALARTLARWSRGGQIARVLAAWPEAVVREWLRAVAAAADAGGAGTTGALPEEAMRAIAATLLGGAAPAPAGSRAEAERLLLVIAALAAALGDRLPDGATQAAVRALVAPSASVAAAEPPAAAASERATEPAEPRIEPPALARRGAEIVPALPLLVLAQLARIGYADAMEAAAWAAGLPSGGALLGAALAGKALPAPGRGWQRRPAELAAIALVAGDRIGPGWAESVAGAAGELAPPLASALLAAYAEGRSANDEVVVTATGDGVLVGEAEGLLPVAWVAARDELDAALDALGRPPVRRADAFQPLAAALGPRRALPRADAVALERHLGAAVGTGLGLLALDLWGGHATSLVALERLGDLEAQVELSTDGLAVGIPRGRRWLDLRRGGTLEVGTW
;
A
#
# COMPACT_ATOMS: atom_id res chain seq x y z
N MET A 1 15.61 -54.45 -3.79
CA MET A 1 16.06 -53.06 -4.01
C MET A 1 14.84 -52.17 -3.91
N GLY A 2 14.87 -51.19 -2.99
CA GLY A 2 13.77 -50.23 -2.81
C GLY A 2 13.70 -49.27 -4.00
N ILE A 3 12.52 -48.69 -4.22
CA ILE A 3 12.24 -47.78 -5.34
C ILE A 3 13.22 -46.59 -5.36
N GLU A 4 13.65 -46.09 -4.19
CA GLU A 4 14.68 -45.04 -4.07
C GLU A 4 16.04 -45.47 -4.63
N ALA A 5 16.54 -46.65 -4.28
CA ALA A 5 17.81 -47.15 -4.79
C ALA A 5 17.78 -47.40 -6.32
N ALA A 6 16.61 -47.72 -6.87
CA ALA A 6 16.43 -47.86 -8.31
C ALA A 6 16.38 -46.52 -9.05
N ILE A 7 15.85 -45.47 -8.40
CA ILE A 7 15.82 -44.10 -8.93
C ILE A 7 17.21 -43.47 -8.88
N GLU A 8 17.95 -43.62 -7.78
CA GLU A 8 19.33 -43.14 -7.66
C GLU A 8 20.27 -43.79 -8.68
N SER A 9 20.15 -45.10 -8.89
CA SER A 9 20.93 -45.81 -9.90
C SER A 9 20.60 -45.36 -11.33
N ALA A 10 19.33 -45.08 -11.62
CA ALA A 10 18.89 -44.61 -12.93
C ALA A 10 19.31 -43.16 -13.22
N LEU A 11 19.41 -42.32 -12.19
CA LEU A 11 19.88 -40.94 -12.30
C LEU A 11 21.42 -40.88 -12.46
N ALA A 12 22.15 -41.74 -11.76
CA ALA A 12 23.59 -41.88 -11.89
C ALA A 12 24.01 -42.40 -13.28
N ASP A 13 23.30 -43.41 -13.82
CA ASP A 13 23.54 -43.93 -15.18
C ASP A 13 23.22 -42.91 -16.29
N ALA A 14 22.37 -41.91 -16.00
CA ALA A 14 22.06 -40.81 -16.90
C ALA A 14 23.05 -39.63 -16.81
N GLY A 15 24.08 -39.71 -15.96
CA GLY A 15 25.04 -38.63 -15.75
C GLY A 15 24.44 -37.41 -15.03
N ILE A 16 23.31 -37.58 -14.34
CA ILE A 16 22.65 -36.52 -13.57
C ILE A 16 23.16 -36.60 -12.14
N ASP A 17 24.03 -35.66 -11.77
CA ASP A 17 24.61 -35.56 -10.44
C ASP A 17 23.53 -35.10 -9.43
N ALA A 18 23.13 -36.00 -8.53
CA ALA A 18 22.14 -35.72 -7.48
C ALA A 18 22.60 -34.64 -6.47
N SER A 19 23.89 -34.29 -6.45
CA SER A 19 24.40 -33.17 -5.66
C SER A 19 24.02 -31.79 -6.24
N VAL A 20 23.63 -31.73 -7.53
CA VAL A 20 23.14 -30.51 -8.18
C VAL A 20 21.72 -30.17 -7.69
N ASP A 21 20.88 -31.17 -7.38
CA ASP A 21 19.56 -30.93 -6.79
C ASP A 21 19.66 -30.35 -5.38
N ALA A 22 20.71 -30.69 -4.61
CA ALA A 22 20.94 -30.14 -3.28
C ALA A 22 21.41 -28.66 -3.25
N GLN A 23 21.90 -28.12 -4.38
CA GLN A 23 22.23 -26.69 -4.53
C GLN A 23 21.06 -25.85 -5.09
N LEU A 24 19.90 -26.45 -5.37
CA LEU A 24 18.74 -25.76 -5.95
C LEU A 24 17.78 -25.15 -4.93
N ASP A 25 18.04 -25.34 -3.63
CA ASP A 25 17.10 -25.09 -2.51
C ASP A 25 17.35 -23.80 -1.72
N GLU A 26 18.21 -22.88 -2.16
CA GLU A 26 18.30 -21.57 -1.50
C GLU A 26 17.04 -20.74 -1.80
N VAL A 27 16.09 -20.87 -0.89
CA VAL A 27 14.93 -20.03 -0.70
C VAL A 27 15.41 -18.60 -0.43
N VAL A 28 15.08 -17.67 -1.32
CA VAL A 28 15.24 -16.25 -0.98
C VAL A 28 14.08 -15.87 -0.10
N ALA A 29 14.35 -15.68 1.19
CA ALA A 29 13.38 -15.19 2.14
C ALA A 29 13.16 -13.69 1.92
N LEU A 30 11.99 -13.32 1.39
CA LEU A 30 11.50 -11.97 1.55
C LEU A 30 10.95 -11.84 2.98
N GLU A 31 11.58 -11.01 3.80
CA GLU A 31 11.13 -10.73 5.17
C GLU A 31 10.26 -9.47 5.14
N ILE A 32 8.97 -9.65 5.37
CA ILE A 32 8.01 -8.56 5.51
C ILE A 32 7.75 -8.36 7.00
N GLY A 33 8.10 -7.18 7.51
CA GLY A 33 7.89 -6.79 8.91
C GLY A 33 6.41 -6.64 9.26
N ALA A 34 6.12 -6.46 10.55
CA ALA A 34 4.76 -6.25 11.06
C ALA A 34 4.09 -4.96 10.51
N ASP A 35 4.89 -4.02 9.99
CA ASP A 35 4.49 -2.81 9.28
C ASP A 35 4.19 -3.04 7.79
N GLY A 36 4.30 -4.29 7.31
CA GLY A 36 4.07 -4.65 5.91
C GLY A 36 5.20 -4.24 4.96
N VAL A 37 6.31 -3.72 5.49
CA VAL A 37 7.47 -3.29 4.67
C VAL A 37 8.46 -4.44 4.55
N ALA A 38 8.89 -4.73 3.32
CA ALA A 38 9.99 -5.64 3.08
C ALA A 38 11.33 -4.96 3.41
N SER A 39 12.22 -5.65 4.13
CA SER A 39 13.56 -5.10 4.39
C SER A 39 14.30 -4.83 3.07
N VAL A 40 15.05 -3.71 2.98
CA VAL A 40 15.78 -3.34 1.75
C VAL A 40 16.73 -4.46 1.31
N ALA A 41 17.40 -5.11 2.26
CA ALA A 41 18.28 -6.24 2.00
C ALA A 41 17.54 -7.45 1.42
N SER A 42 16.42 -7.89 2.04
CA SER A 42 15.64 -9.03 1.54
C SER A 42 14.99 -8.73 0.18
N TRP A 43 14.53 -7.49 -0.02
CA TRP A 43 14.00 -7.02 -1.30
C TRP A 43 15.06 -7.03 -2.40
N THR A 44 16.26 -6.54 -2.10
CA THR A 44 17.38 -6.49 -3.05
C THR A 44 17.81 -7.91 -3.45
N ALA A 45 17.96 -8.81 -2.48
CA ALA A 45 18.23 -10.22 -2.71
C ALA A 45 17.15 -10.89 -3.57
N LEU A 46 15.88 -10.56 -3.32
CA LEU A 46 14.75 -11.03 -4.13
C LEU A 46 14.83 -10.52 -5.58
N VAL A 47 15.09 -9.23 -5.78
CA VAL A 47 15.20 -8.63 -7.11
C VAL A 47 16.36 -9.23 -7.89
N GLU A 48 17.54 -9.36 -7.29
CA GLU A 48 18.71 -10.00 -7.90
C GLU A 48 18.41 -11.45 -8.28
N ARG A 49 17.73 -12.18 -7.39
CA ARG A 49 17.36 -13.57 -7.68
C ARG A 49 16.33 -13.68 -8.79
N LEU A 50 15.27 -12.88 -8.78
CA LEU A 50 14.25 -12.87 -9.82
C LEU A 50 14.85 -12.49 -11.19
N ARG A 51 15.83 -11.58 -11.22
CA ARG A 51 16.63 -11.29 -12.43
C ARG A 51 17.42 -12.51 -12.90
N ALA A 52 18.09 -13.21 -11.98
CA ALA A 52 18.89 -14.40 -12.30
C ALA A 52 18.05 -15.61 -12.78
N LEU A 53 16.74 -15.62 -12.53
CA LEU A 53 15.83 -16.68 -12.99
C LEU A 53 15.35 -16.50 -14.45
N GLN A 54 15.77 -15.45 -15.15
CA GLN A 54 15.31 -15.12 -16.51
C GLN A 54 16.39 -15.39 -17.59
N PRO A 55 15.99 -15.81 -18.81
CA PRO A 55 16.91 -15.91 -19.94
C PRO A 55 17.54 -14.55 -20.27
N ALA A 56 18.82 -14.56 -20.64
CA ALA A 56 19.51 -13.41 -21.21
C ALA A 56 18.95 -13.12 -22.62
N THR A 57 17.75 -12.57 -22.72
CA THR A 57 17.34 -11.86 -23.92
C THR A 57 18.03 -10.50 -23.91
N ALA A 58 19.10 -10.42 -24.68
CA ALA A 58 19.91 -9.23 -24.85
C ALA A 58 19.06 -7.99 -25.20
N VAL A 59 18.97 -7.06 -24.26
CA VAL A 59 18.97 -5.63 -24.55
C VAL A 59 20.01 -5.02 -23.62
N ALA A 60 21.21 -4.80 -24.15
CA ALA A 60 22.25 -4.07 -23.43
C ALA A 60 21.71 -2.66 -23.12
N PRO A 61 21.74 -2.20 -21.86
CA PRO A 61 21.45 -0.81 -21.55
C PRO A 61 22.58 0.06 -22.12
N ALA A 62 22.23 1.11 -22.86
CA ALA A 62 23.17 2.17 -23.19
C ALA A 62 23.60 2.88 -21.89
N PRO A 63 24.88 3.25 -21.72
CA PRO A 63 25.35 3.88 -20.50
C PRO A 63 24.71 5.28 -20.36
N ARG A 64 23.95 5.48 -19.29
CA ARG A 64 23.51 6.83 -18.87
C ARG A 64 24.70 7.54 -18.23
N GLY A 65 24.95 8.78 -18.66
CA GLY A 65 26.06 9.61 -18.22
C GLY A 65 26.11 9.79 -16.70
N GLU A 66 27.33 9.68 -16.17
CA GLU A 66 27.69 9.83 -14.77
C GLU A 66 27.17 11.17 -14.19
N ARG A 67 26.47 11.07 -13.07
CA ARG A 67 26.25 12.17 -12.13
C ARG A 67 27.27 12.01 -11.00
N PRO A 68 27.97 13.07 -10.57
CA PRO A 68 29.14 12.90 -9.71
C PRO A 68 28.76 12.39 -8.32
N ALA A 69 29.57 11.47 -7.83
CA ALA A 69 29.51 10.89 -6.49
C ALA A 69 29.66 11.98 -5.41
N ALA A 70 28.79 11.92 -4.41
CA ALA A 70 28.99 12.59 -3.14
C ALA A 70 29.23 11.50 -2.08
N ASP A 71 30.27 11.73 -1.28
CA ASP A 71 30.90 10.82 -0.32
C ASP A 71 29.92 9.94 0.49
N GLU A 72 30.21 8.64 0.44
CA GLU A 72 29.79 7.66 1.44
C GLU A 72 30.62 7.84 2.70
N THR A 73 30.00 8.31 3.77
CA THR A 73 30.43 7.97 5.13
C THR A 73 29.43 6.98 5.70
N ALA A 74 29.83 5.71 5.70
CA ALA A 74 29.22 4.68 6.50
C ALA A 74 29.43 5.00 7.98
N GLU A 75 28.35 4.98 8.76
CA GLU A 75 28.42 4.66 10.17
C GLU A 75 27.26 3.72 10.51
N ASP A 76 27.67 2.60 11.11
CA ASP A 76 26.92 1.42 11.48
C ASP A 76 26.24 1.63 12.84
N ASP A 77 25.38 0.67 13.19
CA ASP A 77 24.83 0.39 14.53
C ASP A 77 23.42 0.96 14.85
N ALA A 78 22.40 0.13 14.56
CA ALA A 78 21.15 0.13 15.32
C ALA A 78 20.67 -1.31 15.52
N THR A 79 21.08 -1.89 16.65
CA THR A 79 20.43 -3.07 17.25
C THR A 79 18.92 -2.84 17.33
N PRO A 80 18.06 -3.70 16.75
CA PRO A 80 16.61 -3.52 16.87
C PRO A 80 16.19 -3.78 18.33
N PRO A 81 15.29 -2.96 18.92
CA PRO A 81 14.77 -3.28 20.23
C PRO A 81 13.94 -4.56 20.13
N ALA A 82 14.26 -5.53 20.99
CA ALA A 82 13.38 -6.66 21.28
C ALA A 82 12.11 -6.09 21.93
N GLY A 83 11.08 -5.86 21.12
CA GLY A 83 9.75 -5.49 21.58
C GLY A 83 8.84 -6.71 21.53
N ASP A 84 8.34 -7.13 22.69
CA ASP A 84 7.32 -8.17 22.81
C ASP A 84 6.11 -7.81 21.92
N GLY A 85 5.89 -8.59 20.88
CA GLY A 85 4.86 -8.34 19.86
C GLY A 85 3.45 -8.45 20.41
N LEU A 86 2.78 -7.31 20.59
CA LEU A 86 1.32 -7.23 20.55
C LEU A 86 0.84 -6.98 19.11
N PRO A 87 -0.32 -7.53 18.69
CA PRO A 87 -0.87 -7.32 17.35
C PRO A 87 -1.24 -5.84 17.13
N PRO A 88 -1.36 -5.36 15.87
CA PRO A 88 -1.70 -3.96 15.59
C PRO A 88 -3.07 -3.63 16.19
N GLY A 89 -3.05 -2.84 17.26
CA GLY A 89 -4.21 -2.23 17.89
C GLY A 89 -4.48 -0.83 17.32
N ARG A 90 -5.41 -0.11 17.95
CA ARG A 90 -5.76 1.30 17.60
C ARG A 90 -4.55 2.23 17.44
N ASP A 91 -3.44 1.92 18.12
CA ASP A 91 -2.19 2.68 18.04
C ASP A 91 -1.48 2.55 16.67
N ALA A 92 -1.56 1.38 16.02
CA ALA A 92 -0.97 1.16 14.69
C ALA A 92 -1.76 1.93 13.62
N ASP A 93 -3.10 1.90 13.69
CA ASP A 93 -3.98 2.66 12.79
C ASP A 93 -3.75 4.18 12.90
N ALA A 94 -3.60 4.69 14.14
CA ALA A 94 -3.26 6.08 14.39
C ALA A 94 -1.89 6.47 13.81
N GLN A 95 -0.91 5.55 13.84
CA GLN A 95 0.41 5.77 13.28
C GLN A 95 0.40 5.78 11.76
N ALA A 96 -0.35 4.88 11.11
CA ALA A 96 -0.51 4.88 9.65
C ALA A 96 -1.18 6.16 9.15
N LEU A 97 -2.17 6.66 9.89
CA LEU A 97 -2.79 7.97 9.65
C LEU A 97 -1.78 9.11 9.76
N ALA A 98 -0.94 9.10 10.81
CA ALA A 98 0.11 10.10 11.00
C ALA A 98 1.14 10.10 9.86
N ARG A 99 1.67 8.92 9.50
CA ARG A 99 2.64 8.74 8.40
C ARG A 99 2.07 9.22 7.07
N THR A 100 0.82 8.86 6.77
CA THR A 100 0.14 9.28 5.53
C THR A 100 0.02 10.80 5.43
N LEU A 101 -0.49 11.45 6.49
CA LEU A 101 -0.64 12.91 6.51
C LEU A 101 0.71 13.62 6.42
N ALA A 102 1.70 13.16 7.20
CA ALA A 102 3.03 13.74 7.21
C ALA A 102 3.72 13.62 5.84
N ARG A 103 3.57 12.47 5.17
CA ARG A 103 4.08 12.25 3.81
C ARG A 103 3.47 13.23 2.81
N TRP A 104 2.15 13.38 2.79
CA TRP A 104 1.49 14.34 1.91
C TRP A 104 1.86 15.79 2.20
N SER A 105 2.12 16.13 3.46
CA SER A 105 2.63 17.44 3.85
C SER A 105 4.04 17.67 3.32
N ARG A 106 4.97 16.72 3.51
CA ARG A 106 6.35 16.81 3.01
C ARG A 106 6.41 16.92 1.48
N GLY A 107 5.56 16.17 0.79
CA GLY A 107 5.43 16.24 -0.67
C GLY A 107 4.72 17.49 -1.19
N GLY A 108 4.20 18.37 -0.32
CA GLY A 108 3.45 19.57 -0.70
C GLY A 108 2.11 19.29 -1.40
N GLN A 109 1.58 18.08 -1.27
CA GLN A 109 0.38 17.62 -1.99
C GLN A 109 -0.91 17.75 -1.17
N ILE A 110 -0.82 17.88 0.15
CA ILE A 110 -1.96 17.81 1.08
C ILE A 110 -3.13 18.72 0.68
N ALA A 111 -2.89 19.96 0.26
CA ALA A 111 -3.97 20.86 -0.15
C ALA A 111 -4.71 20.39 -1.42
N ARG A 112 -3.98 19.83 -2.39
CA ARG A 112 -4.55 19.26 -3.63
C ARG A 112 -5.32 17.98 -3.34
N VAL A 113 -4.77 17.13 -2.47
CA VAL A 113 -5.42 15.89 -2.01
C VAL A 113 -6.77 16.20 -1.37
N LEU A 114 -6.82 17.12 -0.40
CA LEU A 114 -8.06 17.47 0.31
C LEU A 114 -9.10 18.13 -0.61
N ALA A 115 -8.66 18.98 -1.56
CA ALA A 115 -9.56 19.64 -2.50
C ALA A 115 -10.29 18.64 -3.42
N ALA A 116 -9.67 17.50 -3.73
CA ALA A 116 -10.28 16.45 -4.57
C ALA A 116 -11.34 15.62 -3.84
N TRP A 117 -11.44 15.73 -2.50
CA TRP A 117 -12.33 14.89 -1.71
C TRP A 117 -13.75 15.47 -1.58
N PRO A 118 -14.79 14.61 -1.51
CA PRO A 118 -16.10 15.03 -1.04
C PRO A 118 -16.04 15.58 0.38
N GLU A 119 -16.90 16.55 0.71
CA GLU A 119 -16.92 17.16 2.05
C GLU A 119 -17.13 16.13 3.17
N ALA A 120 -17.96 15.12 2.92
CA ALA A 120 -18.20 14.03 3.86
C ALA A 120 -16.89 13.31 4.24
N VAL A 121 -16.05 12.99 3.25
CA VAL A 121 -14.76 12.28 3.44
C VAL A 121 -13.79 13.14 4.24
N VAL A 122 -13.69 14.44 3.92
CA VAL A 122 -12.83 15.39 4.68
C VAL A 122 -13.24 15.42 6.17
N ARG A 123 -14.55 15.42 6.45
CA ARG A 123 -15.06 15.43 7.83
C ARG A 123 -14.86 14.10 8.55
N GLU A 124 -14.95 12.96 7.86
CA GLU A 124 -14.62 11.65 8.42
C GLU A 124 -13.14 11.59 8.83
N TRP A 125 -12.24 12.02 7.94
CA TRP A 125 -10.80 12.08 8.24
C TRP A 125 -10.48 13.00 9.43
N LEU A 126 -11.12 14.17 9.51
CA LEU A 126 -10.95 15.06 10.67
C LEU A 126 -11.42 14.41 11.99
N ARG A 127 -12.51 13.63 11.96
CA ARG A 127 -12.99 12.88 13.12
C ARG A 127 -12.04 11.76 13.51
N ALA A 128 -11.52 11.01 12.53
CA ALA A 128 -10.54 9.96 12.75
C ALA A 128 -9.26 10.47 13.39
N VAL A 129 -8.76 11.63 12.95
CA VAL A 129 -7.59 12.30 13.55
C VAL A 129 -7.84 12.69 15.01
N ALA A 130 -9.03 13.21 15.32
CA ALA A 130 -9.39 13.56 16.69
C ALA A 130 -9.48 12.30 17.58
N ALA A 131 -10.17 11.26 17.10
CA ALA A 131 -10.30 9.98 17.81
C ALA A 131 -8.95 9.30 18.05
N ALA A 132 -8.02 9.39 17.10
CA ALA A 132 -6.67 8.86 17.24
C ALA A 132 -5.86 9.61 18.31
N ALA A 133 -6.01 10.93 18.43
CA ALA A 133 -5.35 11.70 19.47
C ALA A 133 -5.91 11.44 20.88
N ASP A 134 -7.21 11.15 20.99
CA ASP A 134 -7.83 10.77 22.26
C ASP A 134 -7.46 9.34 22.70
N ALA A 135 -7.24 8.43 21.75
CA ALA A 135 -6.83 7.06 22.01
C ALA A 135 -5.35 6.92 22.41
N GLY A 136 -4.48 7.83 21.93
CA GLY A 136 -3.05 7.82 22.18
C GLY A 136 -2.68 8.16 23.63
N GLY A 137 -2.75 7.18 24.53
CA GLY A 137 -2.26 7.29 25.90
C GLY A 137 -0.73 7.45 25.97
N ALA A 138 -0.25 8.57 26.50
CA ALA A 138 1.10 8.87 27.02
C ALA A 138 2.37 8.59 26.18
N GLY A 139 2.33 7.85 25.07
CA GLY A 139 3.53 7.39 24.34
C GLY A 139 3.63 7.76 22.86
N THR A 140 2.51 8.00 22.17
CA THR A 140 2.46 8.23 20.71
C THR A 140 2.15 9.68 20.29
N THR A 141 1.70 10.51 21.23
CA THR A 141 1.35 11.92 21.00
C THR A 141 2.51 12.85 21.36
N GLY A 142 2.79 13.82 20.50
CA GLY A 142 3.88 14.78 20.70
C GLY A 142 3.34 16.18 20.98
N ALA A 143 3.73 16.77 22.11
CA ALA A 143 3.48 18.18 22.38
C ALA A 143 4.54 19.04 21.66
N LEU A 144 4.10 19.97 20.82
CA LEU A 144 4.97 21.02 20.27
C LEU A 144 4.89 22.27 21.16
N PRO A 145 5.99 23.02 21.31
CA PRO A 145 5.93 24.35 21.91
C PRO A 145 4.90 25.20 21.16
N GLU A 146 4.06 25.92 21.91
CA GLU A 146 2.95 26.69 21.37
C GLU A 146 3.42 27.72 20.31
N GLU A 147 4.60 28.29 20.49
CA GLU A 147 5.24 29.20 19.54
C GLU A 147 5.54 28.55 18.19
N ALA A 148 6.07 27.31 18.20
CA ALA A 148 6.36 26.56 16.98
C ALA A 148 5.08 26.18 16.23
N MET A 149 4.05 25.74 16.96
CA MET A 149 2.72 25.46 16.41
C MET A 149 2.13 26.72 15.75
N ARG A 150 2.15 27.86 16.44
CA ARG A 150 1.63 29.13 15.89
C ARG A 150 2.41 29.57 14.65
N ALA A 151 3.74 29.40 14.63
CA ALA A 151 4.57 29.74 13.48
C ALA A 151 4.25 28.89 12.25
N ILE A 152 4.07 27.56 12.43
CA ILE A 152 3.65 26.65 11.37
C ILE A 152 2.27 27.04 10.83
N ALA A 153 1.29 27.26 11.72
CA ALA A 153 -0.05 27.66 11.34
C ALA A 153 -0.06 29.01 10.59
N ALA A 154 0.67 30.02 11.08
CA ALA A 154 0.77 31.33 10.44
C ALA A 154 1.38 31.24 9.04
N THR A 155 2.39 30.40 8.87
CA THR A 155 3.06 30.18 7.56
C THR A 155 2.11 29.56 6.55
N LEU A 156 1.36 28.53 6.95
CA LEU A 156 0.47 27.79 6.05
C LEU A 156 -0.83 28.54 5.73
N LEU A 157 -1.35 29.29 6.70
CA LEU A 157 -2.61 30.03 6.53
C LEU A 157 -2.39 31.38 5.85
N GLY A 158 -1.15 31.90 5.82
CA GLY A 158 -0.78 33.06 4.99
C GLY A 158 -1.60 34.33 5.24
N GLY A 159 -2.10 34.54 6.45
CA GLY A 159 -2.99 35.66 6.79
C GLY A 159 -4.39 35.57 6.17
N ALA A 160 -4.79 34.40 5.64
CA ALA A 160 -6.12 34.18 5.11
C ALA A 160 -7.19 34.47 6.17
N ALA A 161 -8.31 35.06 5.74
CA ALA A 161 -9.44 35.32 6.62
C ALA A 161 -9.90 34.03 7.31
N PRO A 162 -10.26 34.07 8.60
CA PRO A 162 -10.66 32.89 9.37
C PRO A 162 -11.82 32.16 8.68
N ALA A 163 -11.77 30.82 8.70
CA ALA A 163 -12.81 30.02 8.08
C ALA A 163 -14.06 30.01 8.99
N PRO A 164 -15.28 30.04 8.42
CA PRO A 164 -16.49 29.87 9.23
C PRO A 164 -16.47 28.52 9.95
N ALA A 165 -16.82 28.52 11.23
CA ALA A 165 -16.91 27.28 12.02
C ALA A 165 -17.94 26.32 11.40
N GLY A 166 -17.61 25.03 11.34
CA GLY A 166 -18.37 23.97 10.70
C GLY A 166 -18.26 23.93 9.17
N SER A 167 -17.49 24.82 8.54
CA SER A 167 -17.36 24.85 7.08
C SER A 167 -16.33 23.84 6.55
N ARG A 168 -16.48 23.44 5.29
CA ARG A 168 -15.46 22.68 4.56
C ARG A 168 -14.07 23.33 4.62
N ALA A 169 -14.01 24.66 4.46
CA ALA A 169 -12.76 25.41 4.49
C ALA A 169 -12.06 25.35 5.86
N GLU A 170 -12.81 25.26 6.95
CA GLU A 170 -12.23 25.00 8.27
C GLU A 170 -11.61 23.60 8.32
N ALA A 171 -12.36 22.57 7.91
CA ALA A 171 -11.90 21.18 7.96
C ALA A 171 -10.64 20.94 7.12
N GLU A 172 -10.57 21.51 5.91
CA GLU A 172 -9.40 21.43 5.04
C GLU A 172 -8.18 22.12 5.67
N ARG A 173 -8.35 23.31 6.24
CA ARG A 173 -7.26 24.04 6.92
C ARG A 173 -6.79 23.33 8.19
N LEU A 174 -7.70 22.74 8.94
CA LEU A 174 -7.37 21.92 10.11
C LEU A 174 -6.49 20.73 9.70
N LEU A 175 -6.91 19.95 8.71
CA LEU A 175 -6.13 18.81 8.22
C LEU A 175 -4.78 19.24 7.63
N LEU A 176 -4.74 20.36 6.91
CA LEU A 176 -3.50 20.95 6.40
C LEU A 176 -2.50 21.25 7.51
N VAL A 177 -2.93 21.94 8.57
CA VAL A 177 -2.06 22.29 9.70
C VAL A 177 -1.67 21.05 10.50
N ILE A 178 -2.61 20.14 10.77
CA ILE A 178 -2.33 18.89 11.48
C ILE A 178 -1.32 18.02 10.72
N ALA A 179 -1.43 17.93 9.40
CA ALA A 179 -0.48 17.18 8.59
C ALA A 179 0.95 17.75 8.68
N ALA A 180 1.08 19.08 8.68
CA ALA A 180 2.37 19.74 8.86
C ALA A 180 2.94 19.55 10.26
N LEU A 181 2.09 19.59 11.29
CA LEU A 181 2.51 19.28 12.67
C LEU A 181 2.95 17.81 12.80
N ALA A 182 2.24 16.89 12.16
CA ALA A 182 2.62 15.48 12.16
C ALA A 182 3.99 15.26 11.51
N ALA A 183 4.26 15.95 10.39
CA ALA A 183 5.59 15.95 9.78
C ALA A 183 6.67 16.54 10.70
N ALA A 184 6.38 17.64 11.40
CA ALA A 184 7.31 18.26 12.34
C ALA A 184 7.58 17.40 13.59
N LEU A 185 6.62 16.57 13.99
CA LEU A 185 6.70 15.67 15.15
C LEU A 185 7.36 14.32 14.84
N GLY A 186 7.81 14.11 13.61
CA GLY A 186 8.38 12.84 13.16
C GLY A 186 7.32 11.75 13.01
N ASP A 187 6.28 12.04 12.22
CA ASP A 187 5.19 11.13 11.87
C ASP A 187 4.33 10.71 13.08
N ARG A 188 4.12 11.64 14.01
CA ARG A 188 3.23 11.49 15.18
C ARG A 188 2.12 12.52 15.16
N LEU A 189 0.90 12.11 15.49
CA LEU A 189 -0.21 13.07 15.56
C LEU A 189 -0.03 14.04 16.75
N PRO A 190 -0.41 15.32 16.57
CA PRO A 190 -0.50 16.26 17.69
C PRO A 190 -1.58 15.81 18.67
N ASP A 191 -1.34 16.04 19.97
CA ASP A 191 -2.30 15.71 21.02
C ASP A 191 -3.62 16.54 20.93
N GLY A 192 -4.64 16.12 21.67
CA GLY A 192 -5.95 16.78 21.64
C GLY A 192 -5.90 18.26 22.04
N ALA A 193 -4.99 18.63 22.96
CA ALA A 193 -4.79 20.03 23.37
C ALA A 193 -4.22 20.88 22.23
N THR A 194 -3.21 20.37 21.52
CA THR A 194 -2.60 21.00 20.35
C THR A 194 -3.62 21.12 19.22
N GLN A 195 -4.42 20.07 18.96
CA GLN A 195 -5.48 20.12 17.95
C GLN A 195 -6.57 21.16 18.29
N ALA A 196 -6.97 21.26 19.56
CA ALA A 196 -7.91 22.28 20.01
C ALA A 196 -7.35 23.70 19.84
N ALA A 197 -6.06 23.90 20.14
CA ALA A 197 -5.38 25.18 19.93
C ALA A 197 -5.29 25.55 18.44
N VAL A 198 -4.98 24.58 17.56
CA VAL A 198 -5.00 24.78 16.10
C VAL A 198 -6.39 25.17 15.61
N ARG A 199 -7.45 24.55 16.13
CA ARG A 199 -8.83 24.94 15.79
C ARG A 199 -9.15 26.38 16.15
N ALA A 200 -8.73 26.83 17.33
CA ALA A 200 -8.90 28.22 17.73
C ALA A 200 -8.16 29.21 16.80
N LEU A 201 -7.06 28.80 16.17
CA LEU A 201 -6.34 29.61 15.17
C LEU A 201 -7.03 29.63 13.80
N VAL A 202 -7.58 28.50 13.35
CA VAL A 202 -8.21 28.37 12.01
C VAL A 202 -9.60 29.01 11.96
N ALA A 203 -10.38 28.84 13.04
CA ALA A 203 -11.73 29.36 13.19
C ALA A 203 -11.90 29.98 14.59
N PRO A 204 -11.32 31.17 14.84
CA PRO A 204 -11.55 31.91 16.08
C PRO A 204 -13.05 32.16 16.22
N SER A 205 -13.68 31.41 17.13
CA SER A 205 -15.10 31.53 17.40
C SER A 205 -15.40 32.95 17.88
N ALA A 206 -16.33 33.64 17.21
CA ALA A 206 -16.80 34.96 17.61
C ALA A 206 -17.73 34.94 18.85
N SER A 207 -17.71 33.88 19.66
CA SER A 207 -18.53 33.77 20.87
C SER A 207 -17.67 33.48 22.09
N VAL A 208 -17.08 34.56 22.62
CA VAL A 208 -16.84 34.70 24.06
C VAL A 208 -17.90 35.67 24.57
N ALA A 209 -19.15 35.22 24.64
CA ALA A 209 -20.19 35.90 25.40
C ALA A 209 -21.09 34.86 26.06
N ALA A 210 -20.86 34.69 27.37
CA ALA A 210 -21.67 33.96 28.34
C ALA A 210 -21.81 32.44 28.13
N ALA A 211 -20.83 31.69 28.62
CA ALA A 211 -21.08 30.36 29.19
C ALA A 211 -20.52 30.36 30.62
N GLU A 212 -21.42 30.62 31.55
CA GLU A 212 -21.33 30.28 32.98
C GLU A 212 -20.92 28.80 33.12
N PRO A 213 -20.08 28.42 34.11
CA PRO A 213 -19.62 27.04 34.24
C PRO A 213 -20.82 26.11 34.52
N PRO A 214 -21.02 25.01 33.76
CA PRO A 214 -22.01 24.02 34.16
C PRO A 214 -21.49 23.31 35.42
N ALA A 215 -22.29 23.40 36.48
CA ALA A 215 -22.14 22.62 37.69
C ALA A 215 -22.04 21.13 37.33
N ALA A 216 -21.12 20.45 38.00
CA ALA A 216 -20.90 19.02 37.95
C ALA A 216 -22.21 18.25 38.17
N ALA A 217 -22.82 17.79 37.08
CA ALA A 217 -23.80 16.72 37.13
C ALA A 217 -23.04 15.40 37.10
N ALA A 218 -23.09 14.68 38.21
CA ALA A 218 -22.61 13.32 38.33
C ALA A 218 -23.35 12.46 37.28
N SER A 219 -22.62 12.06 36.23
CA SER A 219 -23.10 11.06 35.29
C SER A 219 -23.02 9.70 36.00
N GLU A 220 -24.19 9.15 36.33
CA GLU A 220 -24.33 7.75 36.72
C GLU A 220 -23.71 6.89 35.61
N ARG A 221 -22.61 6.20 35.95
CA ARG A 221 -22.00 5.19 35.10
C ARG A 221 -23.03 4.10 34.83
N ALA A 222 -23.65 4.16 33.67
CA ALA A 222 -24.23 2.97 33.06
C ALA A 222 -23.08 2.01 32.78
N THR A 223 -23.05 0.90 33.52
CA THR A 223 -22.16 -0.23 33.28
C THR A 223 -22.49 -0.79 31.90
N GLU A 224 -21.73 -0.39 30.88
CA GLU A 224 -21.74 -1.06 29.58
C GLU A 224 -21.44 -2.55 29.80
N PRO A 225 -22.23 -3.48 29.24
CA PRO A 225 -21.90 -4.89 29.29
C PRO A 225 -20.61 -5.08 28.50
N ALA A 226 -19.59 -5.59 29.18
CA ALA A 226 -18.32 -5.96 28.56
C ALA A 226 -18.60 -6.88 27.37
N GLU A 227 -18.38 -6.39 26.15
CA GLU A 227 -18.31 -7.25 24.99
C GLU A 227 -17.24 -8.32 25.25
N PRO A 228 -17.51 -9.60 24.95
CA PRO A 228 -16.50 -10.63 25.10
C PRO A 228 -15.32 -10.27 24.20
N ARG A 229 -14.20 -9.88 24.81
CA ARG A 229 -12.90 -9.85 24.15
C ARG A 229 -12.65 -11.26 23.62
N ILE A 230 -12.88 -11.43 22.33
CA ILE A 230 -12.37 -12.57 21.58
C ILE A 230 -10.87 -12.30 21.50
N GLU A 231 -10.08 -12.96 22.35
CA GLU A 231 -8.63 -13.02 22.17
C GLU A 231 -8.38 -13.57 20.75
N PRO A 232 -7.72 -12.81 19.86
CA PRO A 232 -7.37 -13.36 18.56
C PRO A 232 -6.42 -14.53 18.78
N PRO A 233 -6.55 -15.62 17.99
CA PRO A 233 -5.58 -16.70 18.06
C PRO A 233 -4.20 -16.10 17.81
N ALA A 234 -3.26 -16.35 18.71
CA ALA A 234 -1.84 -16.17 18.42
C ALA A 234 -1.55 -16.81 17.06
N LEU A 235 -0.83 -16.12 16.17
CA LEU A 235 -0.40 -16.65 14.87
C LEU A 235 0.30 -17.99 15.12
N ALA A 236 -0.46 -19.07 15.06
CA ALA A 236 0.08 -20.41 15.17
C ALA A 236 1.00 -20.55 13.97
N ARG A 237 2.26 -20.93 14.21
CA ARG A 237 3.20 -21.27 13.13
C ARG A 237 2.49 -22.23 12.17
N ARG A 238 2.05 -21.72 11.02
CA ARG A 238 1.51 -22.55 9.97
C ARG A 238 2.73 -23.19 9.29
N GLY A 239 2.66 -24.51 9.10
CA GLY A 239 3.63 -25.18 8.23
C GLY A 239 3.61 -24.53 6.85
N ALA A 240 4.74 -24.60 6.15
CA ALA A 240 4.92 -23.91 4.88
C ALA A 240 3.77 -24.22 3.88
N GLU A 241 3.12 -23.18 3.37
CA GLU A 241 2.00 -23.28 2.44
C GLU A 241 2.42 -22.77 1.05
N ILE A 242 1.98 -23.44 -0.02
CA ILE A 242 2.23 -22.99 -1.39
C ILE A 242 1.05 -22.16 -1.87
N VAL A 243 1.30 -20.89 -2.15
CA VAL A 243 0.29 -19.90 -2.58
C VAL A 243 0.77 -19.10 -3.78
N PRO A 244 -0.11 -18.48 -4.58
CA PRO A 244 0.31 -17.52 -5.59
C PRO A 244 1.12 -16.36 -4.98
N ALA A 245 2.30 -16.09 -5.52
CA ALA A 245 3.24 -15.09 -5.00
C ALA A 245 2.81 -13.65 -5.33
N LEU A 246 2.14 -13.45 -6.47
CA LEU A 246 1.91 -12.12 -7.04
C LEU A 246 1.21 -11.13 -6.09
N PRO A 247 0.14 -11.50 -5.35
CA PRO A 247 -0.48 -10.59 -4.38
C PRO A 247 0.49 -10.02 -3.35
N LEU A 248 1.40 -10.85 -2.83
CA LEU A 248 2.38 -10.46 -1.81
C LEU A 248 3.42 -9.50 -2.40
N LEU A 249 3.90 -9.79 -3.61
CA LEU A 249 4.86 -8.94 -4.32
C LEU A 249 4.27 -7.57 -4.66
N VAL A 250 3.02 -7.53 -5.10
CA VAL A 250 2.31 -6.27 -5.39
C VAL A 250 2.11 -5.47 -4.10
N LEU A 251 1.66 -6.12 -3.03
CA LEU A 251 1.48 -5.44 -1.74
C LEU A 251 2.80 -4.87 -1.20
N ALA A 252 3.90 -5.63 -1.29
CA ALA A 252 5.23 -5.16 -0.87
C ALA A 252 5.66 -3.90 -1.64
N GLN A 253 5.40 -3.83 -2.96
CA GLN A 253 5.68 -2.60 -3.71
C GLN A 253 4.80 -1.42 -3.28
N LEU A 254 3.53 -1.68 -3.02
CA LEU A 254 2.61 -0.64 -2.57
C LEU A 254 2.97 -0.14 -1.17
N ALA A 255 3.44 -1.03 -0.28
CA ALA A 255 3.95 -0.65 1.03
C ALA A 255 5.19 0.27 0.91
N ARG A 256 6.13 -0.04 0.00
CA ARG A 256 7.34 0.79 -0.23
C ARG A 256 7.03 2.23 -0.63
N ILE A 257 5.95 2.45 -1.37
CA ILE A 257 5.51 3.80 -1.76
C ILE A 257 4.55 4.44 -0.72
N GLY A 258 4.35 3.81 0.44
CA GLY A 258 3.48 4.30 1.51
C GLY A 258 1.98 4.12 1.24
N TYR A 259 1.60 3.34 0.24
CA TYR A 259 0.20 3.13 -0.11
C TYR A 259 -0.51 2.16 0.85
N ALA A 260 0.22 1.24 1.48
CA ALA A 260 -0.33 0.38 2.54
C ALA A 260 -0.78 1.21 3.77
N ASP A 261 0.03 2.19 4.19
CA ASP A 261 -0.35 3.14 5.25
C ASP A 261 -1.62 3.91 4.88
N ALA A 262 -1.75 4.32 3.62
CA ALA A 262 -2.94 5.00 3.14
C ALA A 262 -4.18 4.09 3.15
N MET A 263 -4.02 2.79 2.89
CA MET A 263 -5.10 1.80 3.03
C MET A 263 -5.59 1.70 4.46
N GLU A 264 -4.66 1.59 5.41
CA GLU A 264 -5.00 1.56 6.85
C GLU A 264 -5.67 2.85 7.30
N ALA A 265 -5.10 4.01 6.94
CA ALA A 265 -5.65 5.32 7.28
C ALA A 265 -7.05 5.56 6.69
N ALA A 266 -7.27 5.20 5.42
CA ALA A 266 -8.57 5.33 4.77
C ALA A 266 -9.61 4.39 5.38
N ALA A 267 -9.23 3.15 5.68
CA ALA A 267 -10.09 2.19 6.37
C ALA A 267 -10.49 2.67 7.77
N TRP A 268 -9.53 3.17 8.54
CA TRP A 268 -9.77 3.75 9.86
C TRP A 268 -10.74 4.93 9.77
N ALA A 269 -10.52 5.85 8.83
CA ALA A 269 -11.40 6.99 8.61
C ALA A 269 -12.82 6.60 8.17
N ALA A 270 -12.97 5.51 7.41
CA ALA A 270 -14.27 4.96 7.03
C ALA A 270 -14.92 4.10 8.13
N GLY A 271 -14.33 4.03 9.33
CA GLY A 271 -14.86 3.26 10.44
C GLY A 271 -14.85 1.74 10.22
N LEU A 272 -13.94 1.23 9.38
CA LEU A 272 -13.79 -0.20 9.12
C LEU A 272 -12.75 -0.83 10.07
N PRO A 273 -13.17 -1.67 11.04
CA PRO A 273 -12.24 -2.37 11.90
C PRO A 273 -11.35 -3.32 11.09
N SER A 274 -10.04 -3.30 11.32
CA SER A 274 -9.07 -4.06 10.52
C SER A 274 -9.16 -3.79 9.01
N GLY A 275 -9.69 -2.64 8.58
CA GLY A 275 -10.02 -2.43 7.18
C GLY A 275 -8.82 -2.39 6.24
N GLY A 276 -7.60 -2.10 6.74
CA GLY A 276 -6.37 -2.30 5.97
C GLY A 276 -6.19 -3.73 5.48
N ALA A 277 -6.44 -4.72 6.36
CA ALA A 277 -6.42 -6.14 6.00
C ALA A 277 -7.53 -6.51 5.00
N LEU A 278 -8.71 -5.92 5.12
CA LEU A 278 -9.82 -6.15 4.19
C LEU A 278 -9.55 -5.57 2.80
N LEU A 279 -8.94 -4.38 2.75
CA LEU A 279 -8.46 -3.78 1.50
C LEU A 279 -7.32 -4.60 0.90
N GLY A 280 -6.43 -5.14 1.73
CA GLY A 280 -5.40 -6.10 1.31
C GLY A 280 -6.02 -7.34 0.65
N ALA A 281 -7.06 -7.92 1.25
CA ALA A 281 -7.81 -9.04 0.68
C ALA A 281 -8.40 -8.70 -0.70
N ALA A 282 -9.01 -7.52 -0.82
CA ALA A 282 -9.56 -7.02 -2.08
C ALA A 282 -8.46 -6.85 -3.15
N LEU A 283 -7.33 -6.26 -2.77
CA LEU A 283 -6.17 -6.07 -3.64
C LEU A 283 -5.58 -7.40 -4.11
N ALA A 284 -5.46 -8.38 -3.21
CA ALA A 284 -5.05 -9.74 -3.55
C ALA A 284 -6.01 -10.38 -4.56
N GLY A 285 -7.32 -10.27 -4.32
CA GLY A 285 -8.35 -10.74 -5.26
C GLY A 285 -8.23 -10.11 -6.66
N LYS A 286 -7.82 -8.84 -6.72
CA LYS A 286 -7.59 -8.09 -7.96
C LYS A 286 -6.33 -8.53 -8.72
N ALA A 287 -5.27 -8.89 -8.00
CA ALA A 287 -4.02 -9.39 -8.58
C ALA A 287 -4.14 -10.84 -9.09
N LEU A 288 -4.97 -11.67 -8.46
CA LEU A 288 -5.18 -13.07 -8.81
C LEU A 288 -5.95 -13.25 -10.14
N PRO A 289 -5.88 -14.44 -10.77
CA PRO A 289 -6.70 -14.75 -11.93
C PRO A 289 -8.20 -14.49 -11.70
N ALA A 290 -8.93 -14.28 -12.79
CA ALA A 290 -10.37 -14.11 -12.75
C ALA A 290 -11.02 -15.34 -12.09
N PRO A 291 -11.97 -15.14 -11.17
CA PRO A 291 -12.63 -16.25 -10.52
C PRO A 291 -13.39 -17.10 -11.53
N GLY A 292 -13.53 -18.39 -11.24
CA GLY A 292 -14.34 -19.31 -12.01
C GLY A 292 -15.84 -19.02 -11.93
N ARG A 293 -16.65 -19.91 -12.52
CA ARG A 293 -18.12 -19.80 -12.49
C ARG A 293 -18.62 -19.66 -11.05
N GLY A 294 -19.59 -18.76 -10.86
CA GLY A 294 -20.20 -18.52 -9.55
C GLY A 294 -19.29 -17.77 -8.55
N TRP A 295 -18.22 -17.12 -9.03
CA TRP A 295 -17.22 -16.41 -8.22
C TRP A 295 -16.31 -17.33 -7.40
N GLN A 296 -16.13 -18.57 -7.87
CA GLN A 296 -15.31 -19.56 -7.17
C GLN A 296 -13.80 -19.30 -7.41
N ARG A 297 -13.02 -19.38 -6.34
CA ARG A 297 -11.55 -19.31 -6.37
C ARG A 297 -10.96 -20.66 -5.98
N ARG A 298 -9.75 -20.94 -6.47
CA ARG A 298 -9.01 -22.14 -6.08
C ARG A 298 -8.59 -22.06 -4.60
N PRO A 299 -8.39 -23.19 -3.90
CA PRO A 299 -7.95 -23.17 -2.50
C PRO A 299 -6.67 -22.34 -2.27
N ALA A 300 -5.65 -22.49 -3.12
CA ALA A 300 -4.41 -21.70 -3.02
C ALA A 300 -4.62 -20.18 -3.22
N GLU A 301 -5.62 -19.78 -4.02
CA GLU A 301 -5.97 -18.38 -4.22
C GLU A 301 -6.67 -17.80 -2.98
N LEU A 302 -7.53 -18.58 -2.34
CA LEU A 302 -8.16 -18.21 -1.07
C LEU A 302 -7.12 -18.12 0.05
N ALA A 303 -6.14 -19.02 0.07
CA ALA A 303 -5.02 -18.98 1.01
C ALA A 303 -4.17 -17.71 0.82
N ALA A 304 -3.81 -17.33 -0.41
CA ALA A 304 -3.12 -16.06 -0.67
C ALA A 304 -3.91 -14.83 -0.18
N ILE A 305 -5.24 -14.81 -0.40
CA ILE A 305 -6.10 -13.72 0.08
C ILE A 305 -6.11 -13.67 1.61
N ALA A 306 -6.27 -14.82 2.27
CA ALA A 306 -6.26 -14.91 3.73
C ALA A 306 -4.91 -14.48 4.31
N LEU A 307 -3.81 -14.88 3.67
CA LEU A 307 -2.46 -14.53 4.06
C LEU A 307 -2.22 -13.02 4.00
N VAL A 308 -2.59 -12.38 2.88
CA VAL A 308 -2.52 -10.91 2.72
C VAL A 308 -3.38 -10.20 3.77
N ALA A 309 -4.52 -10.79 4.14
CA ALA A 309 -5.39 -10.25 5.17
C ALA A 309 -4.96 -10.59 6.61
N GLY A 310 -3.84 -11.29 6.81
CA GLY A 310 -3.39 -11.76 8.12
C GLY A 310 -4.42 -12.62 8.85
N ASP A 311 -5.18 -13.45 8.12
CA ASP A 311 -6.31 -14.27 8.59
C ASP A 311 -7.47 -13.49 9.26
N ARG A 312 -7.56 -12.16 9.06
CA ARG A 312 -8.60 -11.31 9.69
C ARG A 312 -9.91 -11.20 8.91
N ILE A 313 -10.11 -12.05 7.90
CA ILE A 313 -11.29 -12.01 7.04
C ILE A 313 -12.41 -12.92 7.56
N GLY A 314 -13.46 -12.31 8.11
CA GLY A 314 -14.71 -12.99 8.44
C GLY A 314 -15.64 -13.16 7.23
N PRO A 315 -16.74 -13.91 7.38
CA PRO A 315 -17.80 -13.92 6.37
C PRO A 315 -18.38 -12.50 6.20
N GLY A 316 -18.71 -12.10 4.97
CA GLY A 316 -19.30 -10.78 4.70
C GLY A 316 -18.29 -9.62 4.58
N TRP A 317 -16.99 -9.92 4.57
CA TRP A 317 -15.95 -8.88 4.51
C TRP A 317 -16.04 -8.04 3.23
N ALA A 318 -16.35 -8.66 2.09
CA ALA A 318 -16.42 -7.99 0.80
C ALA A 318 -17.59 -6.99 0.76
N GLU A 319 -18.73 -7.36 1.36
CA GLU A 319 -19.90 -6.50 1.54
C GLU A 319 -19.59 -5.32 2.46
N SER A 320 -18.80 -5.52 3.50
CA SER A 320 -18.37 -4.46 4.41
C SER A 320 -17.50 -3.42 3.70
N VAL A 321 -16.50 -3.88 2.93
CA VAL A 321 -15.65 -2.99 2.11
C VAL A 321 -16.47 -2.29 1.02
N ALA A 322 -17.40 -3.01 0.38
CA ALA A 322 -18.28 -2.44 -0.63
C ALA A 322 -19.20 -1.35 -0.07
N GLY A 323 -19.73 -1.56 1.15
CA GLY A 323 -20.57 -0.58 1.84
C GLY A 323 -19.83 0.74 2.10
N ALA A 324 -18.53 0.69 2.34
CA ALA A 324 -17.68 1.86 2.55
C ALA A 324 -17.00 2.40 1.27
N ALA A 325 -17.29 1.85 0.09
CA ALA A 325 -16.55 2.13 -1.13
C ALA A 325 -16.51 3.63 -1.51
N GLY A 326 -17.59 4.38 -1.22
CA GLY A 326 -17.65 5.81 -1.48
C GLY A 326 -16.73 6.66 -0.60
N GLU A 327 -16.44 6.19 0.61
CA GLU A 327 -15.52 6.84 1.56
C GLU A 327 -14.07 6.42 1.33
N LEU A 328 -13.88 5.18 0.87
CA LEU A 328 -12.56 4.59 0.60
C LEU A 328 -11.95 5.05 -0.73
N ALA A 329 -12.73 5.12 -1.80
CA ALA A 329 -12.17 5.34 -3.14
C ALA A 329 -11.45 6.72 -3.30
N PRO A 330 -12.02 7.85 -2.85
CA PRO A 330 -11.34 9.16 -2.99
C PRO A 330 -9.98 9.25 -2.31
N PRO A 331 -9.81 8.92 -1.00
CA PRO A 331 -8.52 9.05 -0.33
C PRO A 331 -7.47 8.10 -0.90
N LEU A 332 -7.86 6.88 -1.28
CA LEU A 332 -6.94 5.92 -1.89
C LEU A 332 -6.48 6.37 -3.29
N ALA A 333 -7.40 6.91 -4.11
CA ALA A 333 -7.05 7.48 -5.41
C ALA A 333 -6.06 8.64 -5.28
N SER A 334 -6.28 9.55 -4.32
CA SER A 334 -5.34 10.62 -4.03
C SER A 334 -4.01 10.12 -3.48
N ALA A 335 -4.00 9.08 -2.64
CA ALA A 335 -2.79 8.48 -2.10
C ALA A 335 -1.88 7.94 -3.21
N LEU A 336 -2.45 7.20 -4.16
CA LEU A 336 -1.72 6.63 -5.29
C LEU A 336 -1.15 7.73 -6.20
N LEU A 337 -1.95 8.75 -6.51
CA LEU A 337 -1.50 9.91 -7.29
C LEU A 337 -0.40 10.70 -6.58
N ALA A 338 -0.52 10.92 -5.26
CA ALA A 338 0.46 11.63 -4.47
C ALA A 338 1.79 10.87 -4.38
N ALA A 339 1.72 9.55 -4.13
CA ALA A 339 2.89 8.67 -4.10
C ALA A 339 3.62 8.66 -5.46
N TYR A 340 2.86 8.74 -6.55
CA TYR A 340 3.42 8.82 -7.88
C TYR A 340 4.02 10.20 -8.23
N ALA A 341 3.36 11.29 -7.80
CA ALA A 341 3.87 12.64 -8.00
C ALA A 341 5.17 12.90 -7.22
N GLU A 342 5.36 12.21 -6.10
CA GLU A 342 6.58 12.22 -5.29
C GLU A 342 7.74 11.54 -6.04
N GLY A 343 8.48 12.33 -6.83
CA GLY A 343 9.63 11.85 -7.61
C GLY A 343 9.51 12.06 -9.12
N ARG A 344 8.38 12.62 -9.59
CA ARG A 344 8.15 12.94 -11.00
C ARG A 344 8.38 14.42 -11.31
N SER A 345 8.84 14.72 -12.52
CA SER A 345 8.81 16.08 -13.05
C SER A 345 7.43 16.39 -13.65
N ALA A 346 6.91 17.60 -13.39
CA ALA A 346 5.66 18.07 -14.01
C ALA A 346 5.72 18.12 -15.55
N ASN A 347 6.93 18.08 -16.13
CA ASN A 347 7.13 18.05 -17.58
C ASN A 347 7.10 16.65 -18.18
N ASP A 348 7.17 15.60 -17.36
CA ASP A 348 7.07 14.23 -17.86
C ASP A 348 5.68 14.07 -18.49
N GLU A 349 5.58 13.35 -19.61
CA GLU A 349 4.31 13.14 -20.31
C GLU A 349 3.46 12.06 -19.63
N VAL A 350 2.13 12.26 -19.55
CA VAL A 350 1.19 11.21 -19.12
C VAL A 350 0.47 10.61 -20.33
N VAL A 351 0.24 9.30 -20.28
CA VAL A 351 -0.62 8.60 -21.24
C VAL A 351 -2.03 8.50 -20.68
N VAL A 352 -3.00 8.85 -21.53
CA VAL A 352 -4.43 8.72 -21.24
C VAL A 352 -5.04 7.74 -22.24
N THR A 353 -5.61 6.66 -21.71
CA THR A 353 -6.24 5.58 -22.49
C THR A 353 -7.72 5.48 -22.13
N ALA A 354 -8.59 5.56 -23.13
CA ALA A 354 -10.00 5.24 -22.96
C ALA A 354 -10.19 3.72 -22.88
N THR A 355 -10.94 3.26 -21.89
CA THR A 355 -11.26 1.85 -21.63
C THR A 355 -12.77 1.66 -21.62
N GLY A 356 -13.24 0.39 -21.59
CA GLY A 356 -14.68 0.11 -21.47
C GLY A 356 -15.31 0.65 -20.18
N ASP A 357 -14.51 0.76 -19.11
CA ASP A 357 -14.98 1.10 -17.75
C ASP A 357 -14.51 2.49 -17.27
N GLY A 358 -14.00 3.32 -18.18
CA GLY A 358 -13.52 4.68 -17.86
C GLY A 358 -12.21 5.04 -18.58
N VAL A 359 -11.38 5.87 -17.94
CA VAL A 359 -10.13 6.37 -18.48
C VAL A 359 -8.98 6.00 -17.55
N LEU A 360 -7.98 5.30 -18.08
CA LEU A 360 -6.72 5.06 -17.38
C LEU A 360 -5.73 6.18 -17.67
N VAL A 361 -5.12 6.69 -16.61
CA VAL A 361 -4.08 7.73 -16.67
C VAL A 361 -2.82 7.15 -16.05
N GLY A 362 -1.69 7.35 -16.70
CA GLY A 362 -0.45 6.77 -16.26
C GLY A 362 0.78 7.40 -16.87
N GLU A 363 1.91 6.90 -16.41
CA GLU A 363 3.23 7.19 -16.91
C GLU A 363 3.43 6.58 -18.32
N ALA A 364 4.23 7.24 -19.17
CA ALA A 364 4.44 6.87 -20.57
C ALA A 364 5.54 5.79 -20.79
N GLU A 365 6.66 5.93 -20.09
CA GLU A 365 7.87 5.09 -20.03
C GLU A 365 7.79 4.01 -18.93
N GLY A 366 7.13 2.89 -19.25
CA GLY A 366 6.91 1.77 -18.32
C GLY A 366 5.42 1.48 -18.10
N LEU A 367 4.54 2.35 -18.59
CA LEU A 367 3.09 2.16 -18.53
C LEU A 367 2.65 1.82 -17.10
N LEU A 368 2.98 2.72 -16.17
CA LEU A 368 2.51 2.68 -14.79
C LEU A 368 1.15 3.38 -14.71
N PRO A 369 0.02 2.68 -14.54
CA PRO A 369 -1.25 3.36 -14.29
C PRO A 369 -1.20 4.00 -12.91
N VAL A 370 -1.73 5.21 -12.78
CA VAL A 370 -1.75 5.97 -11.52
C VAL A 370 -3.16 6.41 -11.12
N ALA A 371 -4.10 6.36 -12.07
CA ALA A 371 -5.51 6.55 -11.82
C ALA A 371 -6.36 5.82 -12.86
N TRP A 372 -7.55 5.37 -12.45
CA TRP A 372 -8.60 4.85 -13.34
C TRP A 372 -9.93 5.50 -13.01
N VAL A 373 -10.33 6.47 -13.83
CA VAL A 373 -11.42 7.42 -13.55
C VAL A 373 -12.64 7.18 -14.45
N ALA A 374 -13.84 7.55 -14.01
CA ALA A 374 -15.09 7.42 -14.80
C ALA A 374 -15.36 8.62 -15.69
N ALA A 375 -15.15 9.79 -15.11
CA ALA A 375 -15.66 11.03 -15.65
C ALA A 375 -14.52 11.94 -16.07
N ARG A 376 -14.87 12.89 -16.94
CA ARG A 376 -13.94 13.93 -17.37
C ARG A 376 -13.47 14.79 -16.19
N ASP A 377 -14.36 15.12 -15.27
CA ASP A 377 -14.01 15.96 -14.12
C ASP A 377 -13.01 15.26 -13.19
N GLU A 378 -13.12 13.93 -13.04
CA GLU A 378 -12.14 13.12 -12.32
C GLU A 378 -10.78 13.06 -13.05
N LEU A 379 -10.79 13.02 -14.38
CA LEU A 379 -9.56 13.12 -15.19
C LEU A 379 -8.89 14.49 -15.01
N ASP A 380 -9.65 15.56 -15.09
CA ASP A 380 -9.15 16.92 -14.90
C ASP A 380 -8.56 17.09 -13.48
N ALA A 381 -9.24 16.56 -12.46
CA ALA A 381 -8.72 16.53 -11.09
C ALA A 381 -7.43 15.70 -10.95
N ALA A 382 -7.34 14.54 -11.60
CA ALA A 382 -6.12 13.73 -11.60
C ALA A 382 -4.96 14.47 -12.29
N LEU A 383 -5.20 15.14 -13.42
CA LEU A 383 -4.19 15.93 -14.11
C LEU A 383 -3.76 17.16 -13.28
N ASP A 384 -4.69 17.83 -12.60
CA ASP A 384 -4.39 18.93 -11.69
C ASP A 384 -3.51 18.47 -10.50
N ALA A 385 -3.81 17.30 -9.93
CA ALA A 385 -3.00 16.70 -8.87
C ALA A 385 -1.55 16.43 -9.35
N LEU A 386 -1.40 15.96 -10.60
CA LEU A 386 -0.10 15.72 -11.25
C LEU A 386 0.60 17.01 -11.71
N GLY A 387 0.02 18.19 -11.51
CA GLY A 387 0.61 19.47 -11.91
C GLY A 387 0.43 19.84 -13.39
N ARG A 388 -0.60 19.31 -14.04
CA ARG A 388 -0.92 19.49 -15.47
C ARG A 388 0.20 19.09 -16.43
N PRO A 389 0.65 17.82 -16.38
CA PRO A 389 1.66 17.33 -17.31
C PRO A 389 1.16 17.35 -18.76
N PRO A 390 2.07 17.35 -19.75
CA PRO A 390 1.72 17.09 -21.14
C PRO A 390 0.95 15.77 -21.28
N VAL A 391 -0.14 15.76 -22.05
CA VAL A 391 -1.02 14.60 -22.20
C VAL A 391 -0.88 13.99 -23.60
N ARG A 392 -0.52 12.71 -23.66
CA ARG A 392 -0.60 11.89 -24.88
C ARG A 392 -1.79 10.95 -24.80
N ARG A 393 -2.67 11.02 -25.79
CA ARG A 393 -3.78 10.07 -25.95
C ARG A 393 -3.31 8.87 -26.75
N ALA A 394 -3.38 7.69 -26.16
CA ALA A 394 -2.98 6.43 -26.79
C ALA A 394 -3.70 5.26 -26.12
N ASP A 395 -3.76 4.11 -26.81
CA ASP A 395 -4.42 2.91 -26.27
C ASP A 395 -3.47 2.01 -25.46
N ALA A 396 -2.38 2.58 -24.93
CA ALA A 396 -1.29 1.82 -24.32
C ALA A 396 -1.72 1.02 -23.08
N PHE A 397 -2.69 1.51 -22.30
CA PHE A 397 -3.23 0.79 -21.16
C PHE A 397 -4.36 -0.20 -21.49
N GLN A 398 -4.81 -0.27 -22.75
CA GLN A 398 -5.97 -1.09 -23.12
C GLN A 398 -5.76 -2.59 -22.84
N PRO A 399 -4.58 -3.19 -23.14
CA PRO A 399 -4.32 -4.58 -22.79
C PRO A 399 -4.32 -4.84 -21.28
N LEU A 400 -3.78 -3.92 -20.49
CA LEU A 400 -3.77 -4.03 -19.03
C LEU A 400 -5.19 -3.93 -18.46
N ALA A 401 -5.99 -2.98 -18.94
CA ALA A 401 -7.39 -2.83 -18.55
C ALA A 401 -8.18 -4.10 -18.86
N ALA A 402 -7.98 -4.68 -20.04
CA ALA A 402 -8.62 -5.95 -20.43
C ALA A 402 -8.19 -7.13 -19.55
N ALA A 403 -6.93 -7.16 -19.10
CA ALA A 403 -6.41 -8.21 -18.23
C ALA A 403 -6.88 -8.10 -16.77
N LEU A 404 -7.08 -6.87 -16.27
CA LEU A 404 -7.49 -6.58 -14.88
C LEU A 404 -9.01 -6.47 -14.71
N GLY A 405 -9.76 -6.10 -15.76
CA GLY A 405 -11.22 -5.95 -15.71
C GLY A 405 -11.95 -7.20 -15.18
N PRO A 406 -11.65 -8.41 -15.71
CA PRO A 406 -12.26 -9.66 -15.24
C PRO A 406 -11.83 -10.11 -13.83
N ARG A 407 -10.70 -9.59 -13.32
CA ARG A 407 -10.19 -9.91 -11.98
C ARG A 407 -10.92 -9.04 -10.98
N ARG A 408 -11.92 -9.58 -10.29
CA ARG A 408 -12.72 -8.80 -9.33
C ARG A 408 -12.10 -8.85 -7.94
N ALA A 409 -11.90 -7.66 -7.37
CA ALA A 409 -11.41 -7.46 -6.02
C ALA A 409 -12.48 -7.85 -4.98
N LEU A 410 -13.72 -7.43 -5.24
CA LEU A 410 -14.87 -7.61 -4.35
C LEU A 410 -15.93 -8.45 -5.08
N PRO A 411 -15.96 -9.77 -4.85
CA PRO A 411 -16.94 -10.63 -5.50
C PRO A 411 -18.37 -10.17 -5.17
N ARG A 412 -19.23 -10.06 -6.20
CA ARG A 412 -20.67 -9.74 -6.07
C ARG A 412 -21.01 -8.34 -5.55
N ALA A 413 -20.02 -7.51 -5.22
CA ALA A 413 -20.21 -6.12 -4.83
C ALA A 413 -20.30 -5.20 -6.05
N ASP A 414 -21.22 -4.24 -6.01
CA ASP A 414 -21.30 -3.17 -7.01
C ASP A 414 -20.51 -1.93 -6.54
N ALA A 415 -19.18 -2.10 -6.48
CA ALA A 415 -18.24 -1.07 -6.00
C ALA A 415 -17.30 -0.61 -7.13
N VAL A 416 -17.87 -0.20 -8.27
CA VAL A 416 -17.12 0.07 -9.52
C VAL A 416 -15.99 1.10 -9.35
N ALA A 417 -16.21 2.16 -8.57
CA ALA A 417 -15.18 3.17 -8.31
C ALA A 417 -13.97 2.55 -7.58
N LEU A 418 -14.23 1.78 -6.52
CA LEU A 418 -13.19 1.11 -5.75
C LEU A 418 -12.50 -0.01 -6.56
N GLU A 419 -13.26 -0.77 -7.36
CA GLU A 419 -12.71 -1.81 -8.26
C GLU A 419 -11.71 -1.26 -9.28
N ARG A 420 -12.02 -0.11 -9.88
CA ARG A 420 -11.12 0.57 -10.82
C ARG A 420 -9.90 1.12 -10.11
N HIS A 421 -10.10 1.69 -8.93
CA HIS A 421 -8.99 2.17 -8.13
C HIS A 421 -8.03 1.05 -7.70
N LEU A 422 -8.54 -0.07 -7.20
CA LEU A 422 -7.74 -1.26 -6.91
C LEU A 422 -7.07 -1.83 -8.17
N GLY A 423 -7.74 -1.74 -9.33
CA GLY A 423 -7.13 -2.05 -10.62
C GLY A 423 -5.94 -1.16 -10.96
N ALA A 424 -6.06 0.16 -10.74
CA ALA A 424 -4.95 1.10 -10.90
C ALA A 424 -3.82 0.76 -9.93
N ALA A 425 -4.10 0.58 -8.63
CA ALA A 425 -3.09 0.26 -7.61
C ALA A 425 -2.34 -1.05 -7.90
N VAL A 426 -3.06 -2.13 -8.27
CA VAL A 426 -2.43 -3.39 -8.71
C VAL A 426 -1.58 -3.16 -9.95
N GLY A 427 -2.09 -2.40 -10.93
CA GLY A 427 -1.32 -2.01 -12.10
C GLY A 427 -0.05 -1.24 -11.75
N THR A 428 -0.11 -0.28 -10.83
CA THR A 428 1.07 0.45 -10.34
C THR A 428 2.08 -0.48 -9.71
N GLY A 429 1.65 -1.34 -8.78
CA GLY A 429 2.53 -2.30 -8.12
C GLY A 429 3.20 -3.27 -9.10
N LEU A 430 2.44 -3.75 -10.10
CA LEU A 430 2.97 -4.57 -11.20
C LEU A 430 4.00 -3.81 -12.04
N GLY A 431 3.74 -2.54 -12.33
CA GLY A 431 4.66 -1.71 -13.08
C GLY A 431 5.96 -1.41 -12.31
N LEU A 432 5.87 -1.14 -11.00
CA LEU A 432 7.04 -0.98 -10.12
C LEU A 432 7.86 -2.28 -10.04
N LEU A 433 7.18 -3.43 -9.90
CA LEU A 433 7.83 -4.74 -10.03
C LEU A 433 8.55 -4.87 -11.38
N ALA A 434 7.89 -4.48 -12.47
CA ALA A 434 8.46 -4.60 -13.80
C ALA A 434 9.73 -3.76 -13.97
N LEU A 435 9.73 -2.53 -13.47
CA LEU A 435 10.87 -1.64 -13.50
C LEU A 435 12.03 -2.16 -12.64
N ASP A 436 11.74 -2.60 -11.41
CA ASP A 436 12.75 -3.16 -10.51
C ASP A 436 13.39 -4.42 -11.11
N LEU A 437 12.60 -5.28 -11.77
CA LEU A 437 13.09 -6.54 -12.30
C LEU A 437 13.77 -6.40 -13.66
N TRP A 438 13.22 -5.60 -14.57
CA TRP A 438 13.59 -5.63 -15.99
C TRP A 438 13.92 -4.26 -16.58
N GLY A 439 13.74 -3.16 -15.85
CA GLY A 439 14.08 -1.81 -16.31
C GLY A 439 13.16 -1.23 -17.39
N GLY A 440 13.64 -0.17 -18.05
CA GLY A 440 12.84 0.88 -18.72
C GLY A 440 11.95 0.53 -19.93
N HIS A 441 11.80 -0.76 -20.27
CA HIS A 441 10.85 -1.19 -21.31
C HIS A 441 9.80 -2.17 -20.79
N ALA A 442 9.94 -2.64 -19.54
CA ALA A 442 9.00 -3.56 -18.97
C ALA A 442 7.77 -2.83 -18.44
N THR A 443 6.62 -3.46 -18.61
CA THR A 443 5.33 -2.85 -18.31
C THR A 443 4.58 -3.65 -17.25
N SER A 444 3.57 -3.02 -16.66
CA SER A 444 2.63 -3.68 -15.74
C SER A 444 2.03 -4.97 -16.31
N LEU A 445 1.78 -5.02 -17.63
CA LEU A 445 1.28 -6.22 -18.30
C LEU A 445 2.35 -7.33 -18.35
N VAL A 446 3.60 -6.98 -18.65
CA VAL A 446 4.72 -7.94 -18.68
C VAL A 446 4.90 -8.59 -17.31
N ALA A 447 4.81 -7.82 -16.22
CA ALA A 447 4.83 -8.37 -14.86
C ALA A 447 3.67 -9.35 -14.62
N LEU A 448 2.46 -8.98 -15.02
CA LEU A 448 1.29 -9.83 -14.86
C LEU A 448 1.40 -11.16 -15.62
N GLU A 449 1.95 -11.13 -16.84
CA GLU A 449 2.12 -12.32 -17.69
C GLU A 449 3.24 -13.24 -17.18
N ARG A 450 4.33 -12.66 -16.67
CA ARG A 450 5.52 -13.41 -16.21
C ARG A 450 5.37 -13.96 -14.79
N LEU A 451 4.65 -13.24 -13.92
CA LEU A 451 4.52 -13.57 -12.49
C LEU A 451 3.13 -14.08 -12.12
N GLY A 452 2.16 -14.06 -13.04
CA GLY A 452 0.76 -14.40 -12.75
C GLY A 452 0.51 -15.84 -12.33
N ASP A 453 1.41 -16.76 -12.67
CA ASP A 453 1.40 -18.17 -12.27
C ASP A 453 2.54 -18.52 -11.30
N LEU A 454 3.27 -17.52 -10.79
CA LEU A 454 4.34 -17.73 -9.83
C LEU A 454 3.75 -18.17 -8.49
N GLU A 455 4.22 -19.30 -8.01
CA GLU A 455 3.93 -19.81 -6.67
C GLU A 455 5.03 -19.37 -5.70
N ALA A 456 4.66 -19.24 -4.43
CA ALA A 456 5.53 -18.98 -3.31
C ALA A 456 5.24 -19.99 -2.20
N GLN A 457 6.30 -20.51 -1.59
CA GLN A 457 6.25 -21.20 -0.32
C GLN A 457 6.30 -20.14 0.77
N VAL A 458 5.29 -20.09 1.63
CA VAL A 458 5.18 -19.08 2.66
C VAL A 458 5.20 -19.71 4.03
N GLU A 459 6.02 -19.14 4.92
CA GLU A 459 6.08 -19.49 6.32
C GLU A 459 5.77 -18.25 7.17
N LEU A 460 4.77 -18.39 8.05
CA LEU A 460 4.40 -17.35 9.01
C LEU A 460 5.23 -17.54 10.28
N SER A 461 5.99 -16.51 10.66
CA SER A 461 6.70 -16.46 11.93
C SER A 461 6.06 -15.42 12.87
N THR A 462 6.54 -15.33 14.10
CA THR A 462 6.14 -14.27 15.05
C THR A 462 6.64 -12.90 14.63
N ASP A 463 7.72 -12.86 13.84
CA ASP A 463 8.47 -11.64 13.55
C ASP A 463 8.19 -11.13 12.13
N GLY A 464 7.48 -11.92 11.31
CA GLY A 464 7.08 -11.51 9.97
C GLY A 464 6.62 -12.66 9.07
N LEU A 465 6.54 -12.33 7.80
CA LEU A 465 6.24 -13.27 6.73
C LEU A 465 7.53 -13.63 5.99
N ALA A 466 7.91 -14.91 5.95
CA ALA A 466 8.96 -15.40 5.08
C ALA A 466 8.35 -15.92 3.79
N VAL A 467 8.62 -15.26 2.67
CA VAL A 467 8.16 -15.70 1.34
C VAL A 467 9.33 -16.29 0.58
N GLY A 468 9.30 -17.60 0.39
CA GLY A 468 10.20 -18.33 -0.48
C GLY A 468 9.61 -18.49 -1.88
N ILE A 469 10.38 -18.19 -2.92
CA ILE A 469 9.93 -18.43 -4.31
C ILE A 469 10.52 -19.74 -4.80
N PRO A 470 9.77 -20.86 -4.81
CA PRO A 470 10.27 -22.13 -5.32
C PRO A 470 10.62 -21.98 -6.80
N ARG A 471 11.73 -22.61 -7.20
CA ARG A 471 12.07 -22.80 -8.62
C ARG A 471 11.06 -23.77 -9.24
N GLY A 472 9.92 -23.22 -9.67
CA GLY A 472 8.80 -24.00 -10.19
C GLY A 472 9.07 -24.69 -11.53
N ARG A 473 8.11 -25.50 -11.98
CA ARG A 473 8.14 -26.28 -13.23
C ARG A 473 8.52 -25.46 -14.46
N ARG A 474 8.12 -24.18 -14.52
CA ARG A 474 8.48 -23.24 -15.59
C ARG A 474 9.97 -22.90 -15.62
N TRP A 475 10.64 -22.79 -14.48
CA TRP A 475 12.10 -22.62 -14.43
C TRP A 475 12.82 -23.88 -14.94
N LEU A 476 12.33 -25.07 -14.55
CA LEU A 476 12.83 -26.35 -15.08
C LEU A 476 12.57 -26.49 -16.58
N ASP A 477 11.41 -26.07 -17.08
CA ASP A 477 11.06 -26.10 -18.50
C ASP A 477 11.90 -25.08 -19.32
N LEU A 478 12.18 -23.89 -18.78
CA LEU A 478 13.06 -22.87 -19.38
C LEU A 478 14.55 -23.30 -19.36
N ARG A 479 14.99 -24.02 -18.34
CA ARG A 479 16.33 -24.62 -18.28
C ARG A 479 16.47 -25.81 -19.23
N ARG A 480 15.48 -26.73 -19.26
CA ARG A 480 15.44 -27.88 -20.18
C ARG A 480 15.31 -27.47 -21.64
N GLY A 481 14.64 -26.35 -21.90
CA GLY A 481 14.52 -25.73 -23.23
C GLY A 481 15.78 -24.99 -23.71
N GLY A 482 16.87 -24.99 -22.95
CA GLY A 482 18.14 -24.35 -23.33
C GLY A 482 18.12 -22.82 -23.32
N THR A 483 17.11 -22.20 -22.72
CA THR A 483 16.97 -20.73 -22.67
C THR A 483 17.71 -20.09 -21.49
N LEU A 484 18.08 -20.87 -20.47
CA LEU A 484 18.91 -20.41 -19.35
C LEU A 484 20.32 -21.03 -19.51
N GLU A 485 21.32 -20.23 -19.89
CA GLU A 485 22.71 -20.70 -19.90
C GLU A 485 23.20 -20.90 -18.46
N VAL A 486 23.78 -22.08 -18.21
CA VAL A 486 24.57 -22.32 -17.01
C VAL A 486 25.90 -21.59 -17.22
N GLY A 487 25.99 -20.37 -16.72
CA GLY A 487 27.30 -19.76 -16.49
C GLY A 487 28.05 -20.66 -15.50
N THR A 488 28.98 -21.45 -16.01
CA THR A 488 30.01 -22.09 -15.22
C THR A 488 30.75 -21.00 -14.45
N TRP A 489 30.60 -21.00 -13.13
CA TRP A 489 31.53 -20.34 -12.22
C TRP A 489 32.86 -21.08 -12.23
#